data_AF-A0A4Q6CEC1-F1
#
_entry.id   AF-A0A4Q6CEC1-F1
#
_cell.length_a   1.000
_cell.length_b   1.000
_cell.length_c   1.000
_cell.angle_alpha   90.00
_cell.angle_beta   90.00
_cell.angle_gamma   90.00
#
_symmetry.space_group_name_H-M   'P 1'
#
loop_
_entity.id
_entity.type
_entity.pdbx_description
1 polymer ?
#
loop_
_entity_poly.entity_id
_entity_poly.type
_entity_poly.pdbx_seq_one_letter_code
_entity_poly.pdbx_strand_id
1 'polypeptide(L)' 'MTEQSPSPRIPLKLEVEYRKSYGRNADFGLLKNISLTGAFLEHENDDLKAADKVCITFKVG' A
#
# COMPACT_ATOMS: atom_id res chain seq x y z
N MET A 1 17.55 -20.44 12.49
CA MET A 1 16.85 -19.31 11.86
C MET A 1 15.73 -19.92 11.06
N THR A 2 14.46 -19.73 11.46
CA THR A 2 13.33 -20.18 10.66
C THR A 2 13.25 -19.30 9.42
N GLU A 3 13.43 -19.89 8.24
CA GLU A 3 13.16 -19.21 6.97
C GLU A 3 11.69 -18.80 6.98
N GLN A 4 11.42 -17.52 7.23
CA GLN A 4 10.07 -16.99 7.19
C GLN A 4 9.71 -16.85 5.71
N SER A 5 9.05 -17.88 5.17
CA SER A 5 8.56 -17.83 3.79
C SER A 5 7.69 -16.58 3.62
N PRO A 6 7.86 -15.83 2.51
CA PRO A 6 7.09 -14.63 2.28
C PRO A 6 5.60 -14.98 2.29
N SER A 7 4.79 -14.14 2.95
CA SER A 7 3.35 -14.35 3.03
C SER A 7 2.75 -14.42 1.60
N PRO A 8 1.87 -15.39 1.31
CA PRO A 8 1.20 -15.49 0.01
C PRO A 8 0.53 -14.17 -0.38
N ARG A 9 0.70 -13.77 -1.64
CA ARG A 9 0.16 -12.51 -2.18
C ARG A 9 -1.03 -12.78 -3.09
N ILE A 10 -2.08 -12.00 -2.94
CA ILE A 10 -3.27 -11.98 -3.79
C ILE A 10 -3.05 -10.87 -4.83
N PRO A 11 -3.08 -11.17 -6.14
CA PRO A 11 -3.02 -10.15 -7.18
C PRO A 11 -4.30 -9.31 -7.19
N LEU A 12 -4.16 -8.00 -7.36
CA LEU A 12 -5.23 -7.01 -7.33
C LEU A 12 -5.03 -5.95 -8.42
N LYS A 13 -6.11 -5.30 -8.81
CA LYS A 13 -6.07 -4.07 -9.62
C LYS A 13 -7.13 -3.14 -9.07
N LEU A 14 -6.86 -2.57 -7.89
CA LEU A 14 -7.80 -1.74 -7.15
C LEU A 14 -7.26 -0.34 -6.95
N GLU A 15 -7.99 0.65 -7.46
CA GLU A 15 -7.72 2.06 -7.17
C GLU A 15 -8.00 2.33 -5.69
N VAL A 16 -7.04 2.97 -5.03
CA VAL A 16 -7.13 3.30 -3.60
C VAL A 16 -6.75 4.75 -3.38
N GLU A 17 -7.36 5.33 -2.35
CA GLU A 17 -6.92 6.59 -1.79
C GLU A 17 -5.90 6.28 -0.69
N TYR A 18 -4.80 7.00 -0.63
CA TYR A 18 -3.82 6.86 0.43
C TYR A 18 -3.30 8.21 0.90
N ARG A 19 -2.77 8.24 2.12
CA ARG A 19 -2.10 9.43 2.67
C ARG A 19 -1.01 9.03 3.64
N LYS A 20 0.00 9.90 3.78
CA LYS A 20 0.91 9.79 4.92
C LYS A 20 0.09 9.92 6.21
N SER A 21 0.33 9.04 7.17
CA SER A 21 -0.39 9.02 8.45
C SER A 21 -0.29 10.34 9.23
N TYR A 22 0.81 11.06 9.05
CA TYR A 22 1.07 12.37 9.64
C TYR A 22 0.74 13.54 8.70
N GLY A 23 0.25 13.25 7.49
CA GLY A 23 -0.10 14.22 6.45
C GLY A 23 -1.61 14.43 6.33
N ARG A 24 -1.99 15.59 5.80
CA ARG A 24 -3.39 15.93 5.48
C ARG A 24 -3.76 15.68 4.03
N ASN A 25 -2.78 15.68 3.13
CA ASN A 25 -3.02 15.50 1.71
C ASN A 25 -3.17 14.01 1.40
N ALA A 26 -4.30 13.68 0.78
CA ALA A 26 -4.53 12.37 0.20
C ALA A 26 -4.11 12.39 -1.28
N ASP A 27 -3.73 11.22 -1.75
CA ASP A 27 -3.33 10.95 -3.12
C ASP A 27 -3.95 9.62 -3.56
N PHE A 28 -3.85 9.30 -4.85
CA PHE A 28 -4.43 8.11 -5.45
C PHE A 28 -3.36 7.21 -6.01
N GLY A 29 -3.59 5.90 -5.92
CA GLY A 29 -2.67 4.91 -6.44
C GLY A 29 -3.38 3.60 -6.75
N LEU A 30 -2.63 2.66 -7.30
CA LEU A 30 -3.14 1.37 -7.73
C LEU A 30 -2.52 0.26 -6.88
N LEU A 31 -3.35 -0.42 -6.07
CA LEU A 31 -2.92 -1.58 -5.31
C LEU A 31 -2.84 -2.79 -6.24
N LYS A 32 -1.63 -3.27 -6.52
CA LYS A 32 -1.37 -4.37 -7.47
C LYS A 32 -1.42 -5.75 -6.81
N ASN A 33 -1.15 -5.81 -5.51
CA ASN A 33 -1.29 -7.03 -4.71
C ASN A 33 -1.28 -6.73 -3.21
N ILE A 34 -1.78 -7.68 -2.41
CA ILE A 34 -1.77 -7.64 -0.95
C ILE A 34 -1.44 -9.02 -0.37
N SER A 35 -0.80 -9.06 0.80
CA SER A 35 -0.62 -10.24 1.65
C SER A 35 -0.97 -9.90 3.10
N LEU A 36 -0.83 -10.87 4.01
CA LEU A 36 -1.07 -10.63 5.44
C LEU A 36 -0.10 -9.61 6.05
N THR A 37 1.08 -9.44 5.46
CA THR A 37 2.16 -8.62 6.03
C THR A 37 2.52 -7.40 5.20
N GLY A 38 1.87 -7.15 4.06
CA GLY A 38 2.16 -5.99 3.25
C GLY A 38 1.33 -5.90 1.97
N ALA A 39 1.56 -4.82 1.22
CA ALA A 39 0.91 -4.56 -0.05
C ALA A 39 1.89 -3.94 -1.04
N PHE A 40 1.57 -3.99 -2.33
CA PHE A 40 2.29 -3.25 -3.37
C PHE A 40 1.38 -2.16 -3.93
N LEU A 41 1.73 -0.91 -3.64
CA LEU A 41 1.04 0.29 -4.11
C LEU A 41 1.88 0.95 -5.21
N GLU A 42 1.34 1.01 -6.42
CA GLU A 42 1.89 1.84 -7.49
C GLU A 42 1.40 3.28 -7.31
N HIS A 43 2.32 4.25 -7.35
CA HIS A 43 2.05 5.67 -7.19
C HIS A 43 3.03 6.51 -8.00
N GLU A 44 2.65 7.77 -8.27
CA GLU A 44 3.51 8.77 -8.95
C GLU A 44 4.05 9.84 -7.98
N ASN A 45 3.78 9.69 -6.68
CA ASN A 45 4.18 10.66 -5.66
C ASN A 45 5.68 10.55 -5.30
N ASP A 46 6.47 11.52 -5.74
CA ASP A 46 7.92 11.59 -5.47
C ASP A 46 8.26 11.97 -4.01
N ASP A 47 7.29 12.44 -3.22
CA ASP A 47 7.51 12.81 -1.82
C ASP A 47 7.45 11.61 -0.86
N LEU A 48 7.00 10.43 -1.32
CA LEU A 48 6.95 9.20 -0.53
C LEU A 48 8.36 8.63 -0.32
N LYS A 49 8.75 8.42 0.94
CA LYS A 49 10.08 7.92 1.30
C LYS A 49 10.01 6.59 2.06
N ALA A 50 11.10 5.84 2.04
CA ALA A 50 11.24 4.65 2.87
C ALA A 50 10.96 4.99 4.35
N ALA A 51 10.29 4.07 5.04
CA ALA A 51 9.81 4.21 6.43
C ALA A 51 8.67 5.23 6.65
N ASP A 52 8.13 5.87 5.60
CA ASP A 52 6.89 6.61 5.73
C ASP A 52 5.74 5.68 6.12
N LYS A 53 4.99 6.09 7.15
CA LYS A 53 3.77 5.41 7.56
C LYS A 53 2.62 5.92 6.69
N VAL A 54 2.01 5.03 5.90
CA VAL A 54 0.93 5.34 4.97
C VAL A 54 -0.37 4.68 5.45
N CYS A 55 -1.46 5.44 5.41
CA CYS A 55 -2.82 4.92 5.58
C CYS A 55 -3.43 4.74 4.18
N ILE A 56 -3.96 3.55 3.90
CA ILE A 56 -4.65 3.22 2.65
C ILE A 56 -6.13 3.03 2.96
N THR A 57 -6.98 3.69 2.18
CA THR A 57 -8.44 3.57 2.27
C THR A 57 -8.96 2.81 1.07
N PHE A 58 -9.56 1.65 1.34
CA PHE A 58 -10.22 0.82 0.35
C PHE A 58 -11.65 1.33 0.14
N LYS A 59 -12.03 1.63 -1.10
CA LYS A 59 -13.43 1.89 -1.48
C LYS A 59 -13.96 0.59 -2.08
N VAL A 60 -14.72 -0.16 -1.27
CA VAL A 60 -15.41 -1.39 -1.67
C VAL A 60 -16.90 -1.11 -1.73
N GLY A 61 -17.54 -1.48 -2.83
CA GLY A 61 -18.99 -1.38 -3.04
C GLY A 61 -19.72 -2.60 -2.54
#